data_AF-A0A848UYJ1-F1
#
_entry.id   AF-A0A848UYJ1-F1
#
_cell.length_a   1.000
_cell.length_b   1.000
_cell.length_c   1.000
_cell.angle_alpha   90.00
_cell.angle_beta   90.00
_cell.angle_gamma   90.00
#
_symmetry.space_group_name_H-M   'P 1'
#
loop_
_entity.id
_entity.type
_entity.pdbx_description
1 polymer ?
#
loop_
_entity_poly.entity_id
_entity_poly.type
_entity_poly.pdbx_seq_one_letter_code
_entity_poly.pdbx_strand_id
1 'polypeptide(L)'
;FDSFILFPGQTKTVTDYYQDYVYNEATMEYQYETVAYTYQDEKPGFGLLMPGVRWHQAEGKAFQFGFAAIAANGEILQIPIPTVQWYRSL
;
A
#
# COMPACT_ATOMS: atom_id res chain seq x y z
N PHE A 1 1.01 21.02 12.84
CA PHE A 1 1.10 20.61 11.42
C PHE A 1 0.46 19.25 11.39
N ASP A 2 -0.63 19.12 10.66
CA ASP A 2 -1.31 17.85 10.48
C ASP A 2 -0.98 17.37 9.06
N SER A 3 -0.58 16.11 8.91
CA SER A 3 -0.22 15.56 7.61
C SER A 3 -1.01 14.32 7.32
N PHE A 4 -1.64 14.34 6.14
CA PHE A 4 -2.34 13.23 5.54
C PHE A 4 -1.69 12.94 4.19
N ILE A 5 -1.05 11.79 4.07
CA ILE A 5 -0.43 11.36 2.81
C ILE A 5 -1.12 10.07 2.38
N LEU A 6 -1.70 10.07 1.18
CA LEU A 6 -2.40 8.92 0.61
C LEU A 6 -1.75 8.51 -0.71
N PHE A 7 -1.43 7.24 -0.82
CA PHE A 7 -0.98 6.60 -2.03
C PHE A 7 -2.10 5.70 -2.55
N PRO A 8 -2.59 5.92 -3.78
CA PRO A 8 -3.67 5.12 -4.33
C PRO A 8 -3.22 3.67 -4.52
N GLY A 9 -4.16 2.73 -4.37
CA GLY A 9 -3.95 1.36 -4.77
C GLY A 9 -3.78 1.24 -6.29
N GLN A 10 -3.22 0.12 -6.73
CA GLN A 10 -3.02 -0.18 -8.14
C GLN A 10 -3.56 -1.58 -8.45
N THR A 11 -4.40 -1.68 -9.48
CA THR A 11 -4.83 -2.97 -10.02
C THR A 11 -4.06 -3.25 -11.30
N LYS A 12 -3.49 -4.45 -11.41
CA LYS A 12 -2.78 -4.91 -12.60
C LYS A 12 -3.46 -6.17 -13.12
N THR A 13 -3.85 -6.17 -14.39
CA THR A 13 -4.24 -7.40 -15.08
C THR A 13 -2.97 -8.15 -15.47
N VAL A 14 -2.86 -9.40 -15.02
CA VAL A 14 -1.73 -10.29 -15.33
C VAL A 14 -2.27 -11.48 -16.12
N THR A 15 -1.58 -11.82 -17.20
CA THR A 15 -1.83 -13.04 -17.97
C THR A 15 -0.60 -13.91 -17.90
N ASP A 16 -0.75 -15.07 -17.28
CA ASP A 16 0.29 -16.08 -17.19
C ASP A 16 -0.04 -17.26 -18.10
N TYR A 17 0.99 -17.97 -18.52
CA TYR A 17 0.89 -19.14 -19.38
C TYR A 17 1.41 -20.36 -18.64
N TYR A 18 0.58 -21.39 -18.54
CA TYR A 18 0.94 -22.65 -17.89
C TYR A 18 0.60 -23.82 -18.81
N GLN A 19 1.30 -24.94 -18.64
CA GLN A 19 0.88 -26.18 -19.28
C GLN A 19 -0.20 -26.84 -18.43
N ASP A 20 -1.35 -27.07 -19.04
CA ASP A 20 -2.47 -27.76 -18.42
C ASP A 20 -2.86 -28.99 -19.26
N TYR A 21 -3.50 -29.96 -18.61
CA TYR A 21 -3.89 -31.22 -19.24
C TYR A 21 -5.35 -31.10 -19.72
N VAL A 22 -5.51 -30.71 -20.99
CA VAL A 22 -6.81 -30.34 -21.57
C VAL A 22 -7.36 -31.49 -22.42
N TYR A 23 -8.64 -31.77 -22.28
CA TYR A 23 -9.34 -32.79 -23.08
C TYR A 23 -9.63 -32.28 -24.49
N ASN A 24 -9.19 -33.03 -25.50
CA ASN A 24 -9.46 -32.71 -26.89
C ASN A 24 -10.62 -33.56 -27.41
N GLU A 25 -11.75 -32.91 -27.73
CA GLU A 25 -12.96 -33.58 -28.21
C GLU A 25 -12.81 -34.21 -29.60
N ALA A 26 -11.88 -33.73 -30.43
CA ALA A 26 -11.65 -34.26 -31.77
C ALA A 26 -10.80 -35.55 -31.77
N THR A 27 -9.88 -35.69 -30.81
CA THR A 27 -9.04 -36.90 -30.66
C THR A 27 -9.49 -37.82 -29.53
N MET A 28 -10.44 -37.37 -28.70
CA MET A 28 -10.91 -38.05 -27.47
C MET A 28 -9.79 -38.37 -26.46
N GLU A 29 -8.70 -37.59 -26.49
CA GLU A 29 -7.53 -37.77 -25.63
C GLU A 29 -7.21 -36.50 -24.85
N TYR A 30 -6.52 -36.64 -23.71
CA TYR A 30 -5.96 -35.50 -22.98
C TYR A 30 -4.56 -35.17 -23.46
N GLN A 31 -4.30 -33.90 -23.69
CA GLN A 31 -3.01 -33.40 -24.16
C GLN A 31 -2.55 -32.20 -23.34
N TYR A 32 -1.23 -32.04 -23.21
CA TYR A 32 -0.65 -30.84 -22.61
C TYR A 32 -0.79 -29.67 -23.58
N GLU A 33 -1.51 -28.65 -23.15
CA GLU A 33 -1.68 -27.41 -23.90
C GLU A 33 -1.24 -26.22 -23.06
N THR A 34 -0.66 -25.22 -23.72
CA THR A 34 -0.33 -23.95 -23.07
C THR A 34 -1.61 -23.13 -22.97
N VAL A 35 -2.15 -23.03 -21.76
CA VAL A 35 -3.34 -22.23 -21.47
C VAL A 35 -2.96 -20.88 -20.90
N ALA A 36 -3.71 -19.85 -21.27
CA ALA A 36 -3.57 -18.50 -20.72
C ALA A 36 -4.54 -18.33 -19.54
N TYR A 37 -4.00 -18.02 -18.36
CA TYR A 37 -4.80 -17.68 -17.19
C TYR A 37 -4.66 -16.19 -16.89
N THR A 38 -5.79 -15.47 -16.96
CA THR A 38 -5.83 -14.03 -16.68
C THR A 38 -6.46 -13.81 -15.31
N TYR A 39 -5.74 -13.10 -14.44
CA TYR A 39 -6.22 -12.70 -13.13
C TYR A 39 -5.95 -11.23 -12.85
N GLN A 40 -6.70 -10.66 -11.91
CA GLN A 40 -6.48 -9.31 -11.41
C GLN A 40 -5.63 -9.37 -10.15
N ASP A 41 -4.44 -8.76 -10.21
CA ASP A 41 -3.58 -8.53 -9.06
C ASP A 41 -3.89 -7.14 -8.47
N GLU A 42 -4.58 -7.13 -7.33
CA GLU A 42 -4.97 -5.91 -6.64
C GLU A 42 -3.95 -5.56 -5.56
N LYS A 43 -3.23 -4.45 -5.76
CA LYS A 43 -2.33 -3.89 -4.75
C LYS A 43 -3.06 -2.79 -3.99
N PRO A 44 -3.43 -3.03 -2.73
CA PRO A 44 -4.13 -2.03 -1.93
C PRO A 44 -3.29 -0.77 -1.72
N GLY A 45 -3.98 0.36 -1.54
CA GLY A 45 -3.36 1.65 -1.26
C GLY A 45 -2.74 1.73 0.14
N PHE A 46 -1.97 2.79 0.36
CA PHE A 46 -1.28 3.07 1.61
C PHE A 46 -1.55 4.50 2.07
N GLY A 47 -1.81 4.70 3.36
CA GLY A 47 -2.04 6.00 3.98
C GLY A 47 -1.11 6.23 5.18
N LEU A 48 -0.61 7.45 5.32
CA LEU A 48 0.12 7.91 6.49
C LEU A 48 -0.61 9.10 7.11
N LEU A 49 -0.97 8.94 8.37
CA LEU A 49 -1.60 9.96 9.21
C LEU A 49 -0.57 10.43 10.23
N MET A 50 -0.32 11.73 10.35
CA MET A 50 0.60 12.27 11.36
C MET A 50 -0.02 13.45 12.11
N PRO A 51 -1.01 13.22 12.98
CA PRO A 51 -1.50 14.25 13.89
C PRO A 51 -0.40 14.63 14.89
N GLY A 52 -0.25 15.93 15.13
CA GLY A 52 0.71 16.42 16.09
C GLY A 52 0.44 17.84 16.56
N VAL A 53 0.76 18.08 17.83
CA VAL A 53 0.69 19.40 18.46
C VAL A 53 2.06 20.05 18.35
N ARG A 54 2.09 21.28 17.82
CA ARG A 54 3.30 22.08 17.72
C ARG A 54 3.29 23.16 18.78
N TRP A 55 4.30 23.13 19.64
CA TRP A 55 4.61 24.17 20.59
C TRP A 55 5.60 25.17 19.98
N HIS A 56 5.15 26.40 19.74
CA HIS A 56 6.00 27.49 19.29
C HIS A 56 6.63 28.18 20.50
N GLN A 57 7.97 28.17 20.60
CA GLN A 57 8.69 28.80 21.72
C GLN A 57 9.12 30.23 21.39
N ALA A 58 9.62 30.46 20.18
CA ALA A 58 10.05 31.76 19.69
C ALA A 58 10.08 31.73 18.15
N GLU A 59 10.33 32.88 17.52
CA GLU A 59 10.59 32.95 16.09
C GLU A 59 11.76 32.02 15.72
N GLY A 60 11.53 31.16 14.73
CA GLY A 60 12.49 30.14 14.32
C GLY A 60 12.69 28.96 15.29
N LYS A 61 11.91 28.84 16.38
CA LYS A 61 12.03 27.75 17.36
C LYS A 61 10.68 27.12 17.69
N ALA A 62 10.51 25.86 17.32
CA ALA A 62 9.32 25.10 17.67
C ALA A 62 9.65 23.64 17.97
N PHE A 63 8.83 23.04 18.83
CA PHE A 63 8.85 21.63 19.15
C PHE A 63 7.52 21.02 18.73
N GLN A 64 7.52 19.81 18.19
CA GLN A 64 6.30 19.10 17.81
C GLN A 64 6.35 17.67 18.35
N PHE A 65 5.25 17.29 19.01
CA PHE A 65 4.98 15.92 19.45
C PHE A 65 3.73 15.43 18.73
N GLY A 66 3.72 14.17 18.34
CA GLY A 66 2.57 13.58 17.67
C GLY A 66 2.62 12.08 17.63
N PHE A 67 1.68 11.53 16.88
CA PHE A 67 1.63 10.11 16.56
C PHE A 67 1.59 9.97 15.04
N ALA A 68 2.17 8.90 14.53
CA ALA A 68 1.98 8.47 13.16
C ALA A 68 1.17 7.18 13.15
N ALA A 69 0.20 7.09 12.25
CA ALA A 69 -0.57 5.88 11.99
C ALA A 69 -0.48 5.52 10.50
N ILE A 70 -0.45 4.22 10.24
CA ILE A 70 -0.36 3.67 8.89
C ILE A 70 -1.71 3.02 8.56
N ALA A 71 -2.27 3.33 7.40
CA ALA A 71 -3.39 2.59 6.82
C ALA A 71 -2.89 1.78 5.63
N ALA A 72 -3.12 0.47 5.64
CA ALA A 72 -2.75 -0.43 4.55
C ALA A 72 -3.80 -1.53 4.42
N ASN A 73 -4.07 -1.98 3.19
CA ASN A 73 -4.99 -3.09 2.93
C ASN A 73 -6.43 -2.87 3.43
N GLY A 74 -6.89 -1.62 3.48
CA GLY A 74 -8.22 -1.26 4.01
C GLY A 74 -8.31 -1.25 5.54
N GLU A 75 -7.22 -1.54 6.25
CA GLU A 75 -7.14 -1.51 7.71
C GLU A 75 -6.18 -0.42 8.19
N ILE A 76 -6.50 0.18 9.33
CA ILE A 76 -5.57 1.05 10.05
C ILE A 76 -4.71 0.17 10.93
N LEU A 77 -3.41 0.15 10.67
CA LEU A 77 -2.41 -0.49 11.51
C LEU A 77 -2.39 0.28 12.84
N GLN A 78 -2.98 -0.32 13.87
CA GLN A 78 -3.27 0.32 15.17
C GLN A 78 -2.02 0.51 16.05
N ILE A 79 -0.83 0.55 15.47
CA ILE A 79 0.41 0.79 16.20
C ILE A 79 0.73 2.28 16.07
N PRO A 80 0.35 3.13 17.05
CA PRO A 80 0.71 4.53 17.02
C PRO A 80 2.23 4.66 17.19
N ILE A 81 2.90 5.22 16.18
CA ILE A 81 4.34 5.49 16.23
C ILE A 81 4.52 6.89 16.81
N PRO A 82 5.10 7.07 18.01
CA PRO A 82 5.34 8.40 18.56
C PRO A 82 6.34 9.15 17.69
N THR A 83 6.08 10.44 17.44
CA THR A 83 6.97 11.32 16.66
C THR A 83 7.37 12.53 17.48
N VAL A 84 8.64 12.91 17.30
CA VAL A 84 9.25 14.09 17.92
C VAL A 84 9.99 14.85 16.83
N GLN A 85 9.69 16.14 16.68
CA GLN A 85 10.32 17.01 15.69
C GLN A 85 10.73 18.33 16.33
N TRP A 86 12.00 18.70 16.18
CA TRP A 86 12.53 19.99 16.60
C TRP A 86 12.84 20.85 15.37
N TYR A 87 12.20 22.02 15.32
CA TYR A 87 12.46 23.06 14.34
C TYR A 87 13.37 24.14 14.93
N ARG A 88 14.49 24.41 14.25
CA ARG A 88 15.40 25.52 14.52
C ARG A 88 15.72 26.21 13.19
N SER A 89 15.54 27.53 13.09
CA SER A 89 16.06 28.28 11.95
C SER A 89 17.59 28.37 12.05
N LEU A 90 18.26 28.19 10.91
CA LEU A 90 19.71 28.40 10.77
C LEU A 90 20.04 29.89 10.81
#